data_AF-A0A8C2XX14-F1
#
_entry.id   AF-A0A8C2XX14-F1
#
_cell.length_a   1.000
_cell.length_b   1.000
_cell.length_c   1.000
_cell.angle_alpha   90.00
_cell.angle_beta   90.00
_cell.angle_gamma   90.00
#
_symmetry.space_group_name_H-M   'P 1'
#
loop_
_entity.id
_entity.type
_entity.pdbx_description
1 polymer ?
#
loop_
_entity_poly.entity_id
_entity_poly.type
_entity_poly.pdbx_seq_one_letter_code
_entity_poly.pdbx_strand_id
1 'polypeptide(L)'
;MRVTEPRTLLLLLSGSLALTETWAGECGVQTKWPLQEKDLYQSVGYLDDTQFVRYNSDTANPRVEPRAPWMEQEGPEYWDRQTNIAREHSQASRANLQREGLEKQEVWKRRCKEF
;
A
#
# COMPACT_ATOMS: atom_id res chain seq x y z
N MET A 1 39.50 -42.88 -23.37
CA MET A 1 38.69 -42.15 -22.37
C MET A 1 37.40 -41.72 -23.04
N ARG A 2 36.27 -42.38 -22.76
CA ARG A 2 34.95 -41.98 -23.27
C ARG A 2 34.12 -41.61 -22.05
N VAL A 3 33.82 -40.33 -21.91
CA VAL A 3 32.95 -39.81 -20.85
C VAL A 3 31.51 -40.13 -21.27
N THR A 4 31.03 -41.32 -20.91
CA THR A 4 29.62 -41.56 -20.60
C THR A 4 29.34 -40.78 -19.30
N GLU A 5 28.38 -39.89 -19.14
CA GLU A 5 27.09 -39.71 -19.78
C GLU A 5 26.64 -38.24 -19.61
N PRO A 6 26.64 -37.42 -20.69
CA PRO A 6 26.14 -36.04 -20.60
C PRO A 6 24.63 -35.98 -20.32
N ARG A 7 23.89 -36.98 -20.80
CA ARG A 7 22.41 -37.06 -20.68
C ARG A 7 21.96 -37.36 -19.27
N THR A 8 22.64 -38.24 -18.54
CA THR A 8 22.25 -38.59 -17.16
C THR A 8 22.47 -37.41 -16.22
N LEU A 9 23.56 -36.65 -16.42
CA LEU A 9 23.77 -35.38 -15.71
C LEU A 9 22.72 -34.33 -16.08
N LEU A 10 22.34 -34.20 -17.35
CA LEU A 10 21.25 -33.31 -17.77
C LEU A 10 19.89 -33.72 -17.19
N LEU A 11 19.60 -35.03 -17.10
CA LEU A 11 18.35 -35.54 -16.52
C LEU A 11 18.33 -35.37 -15.00
N LEU A 12 19.45 -35.62 -14.31
CA LEU A 12 19.61 -35.36 -12.89
C LEU A 12 19.51 -33.86 -12.59
N LEU A 13 20.17 -33.01 -13.38
CA LEU A 13 20.09 -31.55 -13.27
C LEU A 13 18.69 -31.03 -13.59
N SER A 14 18.01 -31.57 -14.61
CA SER A 14 16.62 -31.23 -14.97
C SER A 14 15.61 -31.69 -13.91
N GLY A 15 15.83 -32.85 -13.28
CA GLY A 15 15.03 -33.34 -12.17
C GLY A 15 15.23 -32.49 -10.90
N SER A 16 16.48 -32.08 -10.61
CA SER A 16 16.76 -31.16 -9.51
C SER A 16 16.26 -29.74 -9.76
N LEU A 17 16.30 -29.25 -11.01
CA LEU A 17 15.76 -27.91 -11.36
C LEU A 17 14.24 -27.88 -11.15
N ALA A 18 13.55 -28.94 -11.58
CA ALA A 18 12.11 -29.12 -11.35
C ALA A 18 11.76 -29.27 -9.86
N LEU A 19 12.68 -29.81 -9.04
CA LEU A 19 12.51 -29.92 -7.59
C LEU A 19 12.84 -28.61 -6.84
N THR A 20 13.56 -27.67 -7.46
CA THR A 20 13.92 -26.38 -6.86
C THR A 20 12.95 -25.24 -7.13
N GLU A 21 11.87 -25.46 -7.88
CA GLU A 21 10.68 -24.60 -7.79
C GLU A 21 9.87 -24.89 -6.52
N THR A 22 10.56 -25.12 -5.39
CA THR A 22 9.93 -25.17 -4.09
C THR A 22 9.69 -23.75 -3.64
N TRP A 23 8.46 -23.29 -3.91
CA TRP A 23 7.72 -22.20 -3.28
C TRP A 23 7.65 -22.28 -1.73
N ALA A 24 8.47 -23.13 -1.11
CA ALA A 24 8.63 -23.31 0.33
C ALA A 24 9.14 -22.05 1.05
N GLY A 25 9.66 -21.05 0.32
CA GLY A 25 10.00 -19.74 0.86
C GLY A 25 8.83 -18.77 1.01
N GLU A 26 7.70 -18.99 0.32
CA GLU A 26 6.57 -18.03 0.32
C GLU A 26 5.65 -18.16 1.54
N CYS A 27 5.57 -19.37 2.13
CA CYS A 27 4.69 -19.67 3.26
C CYS A 27 5.45 -19.91 4.57
N GLY A 28 6.79 -19.87 4.52
CA GLY A 28 7.72 -20.27 5.57
C GLY A 28 8.53 -19.13 6.14
N VAL A 29 7.87 -18.06 6.56
CA VAL A 29 8.28 -17.11 7.61
C VAL A 29 7.10 -16.15 7.66
N GLN A 30 6.55 -15.92 8.85
CA GLN A 30 5.58 -14.86 9.05
C GLN A 30 6.34 -13.54 8.88
N THR A 31 6.62 -13.14 7.63
CA THR A 31 7.00 -11.76 7.31
C THR A 31 5.83 -10.97 7.81
N LYS A 32 6.01 -10.34 8.97
CA LYS A 32 5.06 -9.44 9.62
C LYS A 32 4.39 -8.69 8.49
N TRP A 33 3.13 -9.05 8.22
CA TRP A 33 2.30 -8.43 7.19
C TRP A 33 2.62 -6.93 7.26
N PRO A 34 3.04 -6.29 6.14
CA PRO A 34 3.78 -5.05 6.22
C PRO A 34 3.06 -4.16 7.22
N LEU A 35 3.79 -3.88 8.31
CA LEU A 35 3.36 -3.04 9.41
C LEU A 35 2.52 -1.96 8.80
N GLN A 36 1.24 -1.90 9.21
CA GLN A 36 0.28 -0.90 8.79
C GLN A 36 0.99 0.44 8.87
N GLU A 37 1.55 0.87 7.74
CA GLU A 37 2.25 2.12 7.63
C GLU A 37 1.15 3.11 7.96
N LYS A 38 1.38 3.95 8.98
CA LYS A 38 0.34 4.82 9.50
C LYS A 38 -0.31 5.51 8.32
N ASP A 39 -1.58 5.20 8.05
CA ASP A 39 -2.27 5.66 6.84
C ASP A 39 -2.36 7.18 6.88
N LEU A 40 -1.35 7.82 6.30
CA LEU A 40 -1.20 9.27 6.24
C LEU A 40 -2.05 9.76 5.09
N TYR A 41 -3.10 10.50 5.42
CA TYR A 41 -3.93 11.16 4.44
C TYR A 41 -3.59 12.64 4.38
N GLN A 42 -3.25 13.11 3.18
CA GLN A 42 -3.04 14.51 2.89
C GLN A 42 -3.87 14.90 1.67
N SER A 43 -4.54 16.05 1.77
CA SER A 43 -5.21 16.69 0.65
C SER A 43 -4.63 18.08 0.44
N VAL A 44 -4.34 18.42 -0.81
CA VAL A 44 -3.71 19.69 -1.19
C VAL A 44 -4.44 20.29 -2.37
N GLY A 45 -4.85 21.55 -2.26
CA GLY A 45 -5.44 22.31 -3.36
C GLY A 45 -4.42 23.25 -3.97
N TYR A 46 -4.32 23.23 -5.30
CA TYR A 46 -3.52 24.16 -6.11
C TYR A 46 -4.40 24.99 -7.02
N LEU A 47 -4.04 26.25 -7.18
CA LEU A 47 -4.57 27.16 -8.19
C LEU A 47 -3.37 27.88 -8.80
N ASP A 48 -3.14 27.74 -10.11
CA ASP A 48 -1.99 28.33 -10.83
C ASP A 48 -0.66 28.14 -10.09
N ASP A 49 -0.29 26.87 -9.84
CA ASP A 49 0.91 26.44 -9.08
C ASP A 49 1.01 26.94 -7.63
N THR A 50 0.01 27.68 -7.16
CA THR A 50 -0.05 28.19 -5.80
C THR A 50 -0.88 27.25 -4.94
N GLN A 51 -0.25 26.66 -3.93
CA GLN A 51 -0.97 25.91 -2.92
C GLN A 51 -1.88 26.87 -2.13
N PHE A 52 -3.19 26.64 -2.14
CA PHE A 52 -4.14 27.51 -1.45
C PHE A 52 -4.81 26.85 -0.24
N VAL A 53 -4.87 25.51 -0.20
CA VAL A 53 -5.34 24.76 0.98
C VAL A 53 -4.52 23.50 1.25
N ARG A 54 -4.49 23.08 2.52
CA ARG A 54 -3.87 21.82 2.95
C ARG A 54 -4.68 21.15 4.06
N TYR A 55 -4.81 19.83 4.00
CA TYR A 55 -5.25 18.99 5.10
C TYR A 55 -4.19 17.93 5.39
N ASN A 56 -3.96 17.63 6.68
CA ASN A 56 -3.09 16.54 7.11
C ASN A 56 -3.71 15.80 8.30
N SER A 57 -3.98 14.50 8.12
CA SER A 57 -4.58 13.64 9.13
C SER A 57 -3.66 13.32 10.33
N ASP A 58 -2.36 13.60 10.24
CA ASP A 58 -1.37 13.28 11.28
C ASP A 58 -1.20 14.38 12.33
N THR A 59 -1.88 15.51 12.16
CA THR A 59 -1.85 16.61 13.13
C THR A 59 -2.73 16.33 14.34
N ALA A 60 -2.46 16.99 15.48
CA ALA A 60 -3.26 16.81 16.71
C ALA A 60 -4.73 17.27 16.55
N ASN A 61 -4.99 18.23 15.66
CA ASN A 61 -6.32 18.69 15.31
C ASN A 61 -6.44 18.84 13.78
N PRO A 62 -6.70 17.73 13.05
CA PRO A 62 -6.77 17.74 11.60
C PRO A 62 -7.87 18.66 11.09
N ARG A 63 -7.46 19.73 10.42
CA ARG A 63 -8.33 20.71 9.76
C ARG A 63 -7.73 21.12 8.43
N VAL A 64 -8.57 21.69 7.56
CA VAL A 64 -8.08 22.33 6.35
C VAL A 64 -7.51 23.70 6.73
N GLU A 65 -6.31 23.99 6.27
CA GLU A 65 -5.60 25.23 6.54
C GLU A 65 -5.43 26.06 5.26
N PRO A 66 -5.62 27.39 5.32
CA PRO A 66 -5.28 28.27 4.23
C PRO A 66 -3.76 28.27 3.99
N ARG A 67 -3.38 28.30 2.72
CA ARG A 67 -1.97 28.35 2.27
C ARG A 67 -1.67 29.57 1.39
N ALA A 68 -2.71 30.32 1.04
CA ALA A 68 -2.61 31.57 0.30
C ALA A 68 -3.40 32.70 1.02
N PRO A 69 -2.95 33.96 0.98
CA PRO A 69 -3.57 35.06 1.72
C PRO A 69 -5.05 35.29 1.39
N TRP A 70 -5.43 35.09 0.13
CA TRP A 70 -6.81 35.26 -0.34
C TRP A 70 -7.77 34.19 0.19
N MET A 71 -7.27 33.11 0.80
CA MET A 71 -8.11 32.14 1.50
C MET A 71 -8.45 32.57 2.93
N GLU A 72 -7.65 33.44 3.56
CA GLU A 72 -7.88 33.86 4.96
C GLU A 72 -9.19 34.65 5.14
N GLN A 73 -9.74 35.19 4.05
CA GLN A 73 -11.03 35.89 4.04
C GLN A 73 -12.24 34.96 4.19
N GLU A 74 -12.07 33.65 3.99
CA GLU A 74 -13.16 32.69 4.09
C GLU A 74 -13.63 32.52 5.54
N GLY A 75 -14.95 32.44 5.70
CA GLY A 75 -15.60 32.30 7.00
C GLY A 75 -15.40 30.93 7.65
N PRO A 76 -15.65 30.80 8.97
CA PRO A 76 -15.52 29.54 9.69
C PRO A 76 -16.41 28.43 9.11
N GLU A 77 -17.59 28.76 8.58
CA GLU A 77 -18.50 27.77 7.98
C GLU A 77 -17.91 27.09 6.75
N TYR A 78 -17.12 27.83 5.95
CA TYR A 78 -16.40 27.27 4.82
C TYR A 78 -15.34 26.28 5.32
N TRP A 79 -14.53 26.68 6.29
CA TRP A 79 -13.44 25.87 6.84
C TRP A 79 -13.93 24.60 7.54
N ASP A 80 -15.04 24.70 8.29
CA ASP A 80 -15.68 23.55 8.94
C ASP A 80 -16.20 22.56 7.89
N ARG A 81 -16.85 23.07 6.83
CA ARG A 81 -17.32 22.23 5.72
C ARG A 81 -16.15 21.53 5.02
N GLN A 82 -15.10 22.26 4.65
CA GLN A 82 -13.94 21.68 3.97
C GLN A 82 -13.22 20.66 4.86
N THR A 83 -13.14 20.93 6.16
CA THR A 83 -12.57 20.00 7.14
C THR A 83 -13.38 18.71 7.24
N ASN A 84 -14.71 18.79 7.26
CA ASN A 84 -15.57 17.60 7.28
C ASN A 84 -15.40 16.75 6.01
N ILE A 85 -15.39 17.39 4.83
CA ILE A 85 -15.15 16.70 3.55
C ILE A 85 -13.78 16.00 3.55
N ALA A 86 -12.73 16.70 3.97
CA ALA A 86 -11.39 16.12 4.02
C ALA A 86 -11.30 14.94 5.00
N ARG A 87 -12.01 15.00 6.13
CA ARG A 87 -12.11 13.89 7.09
C ARG A 87 -12.82 12.68 6.51
N GLU A 88 -13.94 12.88 5.79
CA GLU A 88 -14.66 11.79 5.12
C GLU A 88 -13.80 11.09 4.08
N HIS A 89 -13.08 11.85 3.24
CA HIS A 89 -12.16 11.27 2.27
C HIS A 89 -10.98 10.53 2.94
N SER A 90 -10.46 11.04 4.05
CA SER A 90 -9.43 10.36 4.85
C SER A 90 -9.91 8.99 5.34
N GLN A 91 -11.13 8.93 5.87
CA GLN A 91 -11.74 7.67 6.34
C GLN A 91 -12.01 6.69 5.20
N ALA A 92 -12.55 7.18 4.09
CA ALA A 92 -12.82 6.35 2.91
C ALA A 92 -11.53 5.77 2.31
N SER A 93 -10.47 6.57 2.22
CA SER A 93 -9.16 6.13 1.72
C SER A 93 -8.58 5.03 2.61
N ARG A 94 -8.64 5.20 3.94
CA ARG A 94 -8.23 4.17 4.90
C ARG A 94 -9.01 2.87 4.72
N ALA A 95 -10.34 2.95 4.60
CA ALA A 95 -11.17 1.76 4.41
C ALA A 95 -10.83 1.01 3.12
N ASN A 96 -10.55 1.74 2.03
CA ASN A 96 -10.13 1.14 0.75
C ASN A 96 -8.77 0.43 0.88
N LEU A 97 -7.76 1.08 1.48
CA LEU A 97 -6.44 0.48 1.70
C LEU A 97 -6.52 -0.76 2.60
N GLN A 98 -7.33 -0.71 3.65
CA GLN A 98 -7.57 -1.86 4.52
C GLN A 98 -8.21 -3.03 3.76
N ARG A 99 -9.22 -2.75 2.92
CA ARG A 99 -9.84 -3.79 2.08
C ARG A 99 -8.84 -4.40 1.10
N GLU A 100 -8.05 -3.59 0.40
CA GLU A 100 -7.01 -4.08 -0.52
C GLU A 100 -5.97 -4.94 0.22
N GLY A 101 -5.58 -4.54 1.44
CA GLY A 101 -4.71 -5.33 2.29
C GLY A 101 -5.31 -6.69 2.64
N LEU A 102 -6.57 -6.74 3.05
CA LEU A 102 -7.28 -7.99 3.36
C LEU A 102 -7.42 -8.88 2.13
N GLU A 103 -7.75 -8.33 0.97
CA GLU A 103 -7.87 -9.10 -0.28
C GLU A 103 -6.53 -9.73 -0.67
N LYS A 104 -5.43 -8.96 -0.63
CA LYS A 104 -4.08 -9.48 -0.86
C LYS A 104 -3.73 -10.58 0.14
N GLN A 105 -4.15 -10.44 1.39
CA GLN A 105 -3.93 -11.45 2.43
C GLN A 105 -4.68 -12.75 2.13
N GLU A 106 -5.94 -12.67 1.70
CA GLU A 106 -6.74 -13.85 1.35
C GLU A 106 -6.25 -14.52 0.06
N VAL A 107 -5.76 -13.76 -0.92
CA VAL A 107 -5.08 -14.31 -2.11
C VAL A 107 -3.82 -15.07 -1.70
N TRP A 108 -2.98 -14.47 -0.85
CA TRP A 108 -1.77 -15.13 -0.34
C TRP A 108 -2.10 -16.39 0.46
N LYS A 109 -3.08 -16.34 1.38
CA LYS A 109 -3.53 -17.50 2.16
C LYS A 109 -4.03 -18.64 1.28
N ARG A 110 -4.77 -18.34 0.19
CA ARG A 110 -5.22 -19.35 -0.77
C ARG A 110 -4.04 -20.01 -1.46
N ARG A 111 -3.11 -19.22 -2.00
CA ARG A 111 -1.90 -19.71 -2.65
C ARG A 111 -1.04 -20.58 -1.73
N CYS A 112 -0.95 -20.24 -0.44
CA CYS A 112 -0.23 -21.06 0.55
C CYS A 112 -0.94 -22.35 0.98
N LYS A 113 -2.25 -22.49 0.71
CA LYS A 113 -3.00 -23.72 0.98
C LYS A 113 -3.06 -24.67 -0.22
N GLU A 114 -2.70 -24.19 -1.41
CA GLU A 114 -2.65 -24.95 -2.65
C GLU A 114 -1.35 -25.77 -2.80
N PHE A 115 -0.45 -25.71 -1.80
CA PHE A 115 0.75 -26.53 -1.62
C PHE A 115 0.72 -27.23 -0.27
#